data_AF-A0AAX4HAQ9-F1
#
_entry.id   AF-A0AAX4HAQ9-F1
#
_cell.length_a   1.000
_cell.length_b   1.000
_cell.length_c   1.000
_cell.angle_alpha   90.00
_cell.angle_beta   90.00
_cell.angle_gamma   90.00
#
_symmetry.space_group_name_H-M   'P 1'
#
loop_
_entity.id
_entity.type
_entity.pdbx_description
1 polymer ?
#
loop_
_entity_poly.entity_id
_entity_poly.type
_entity_poly.pdbx_seq_one_letter_code
_entity_poly.pdbx_strand_id
1 'polypeptide(L)'
;MIRITDDRTKAFIFRFVQMLLSILQFSLGIVTTIYAGNADCAFNIITGIFGMSYYTALLFPYFVRRMSPAYILGSEIWLTAWWIMSLGIMAADYGPESCALLRGKYLTGCETGKALMGLAISGLVESLATLLLVLIKVIHPMVSNKVSLLNKGVFQLGAIFPTADINWVTDAENAHGAATVDSEENKSFGS
;
A
#
# COMPACT_ATOMS: atom_id res chain seq x y z
N MET A 1 11.22 -11.86 -25.27
CA MET A 1 10.12 -10.88 -25.15
C MET A 1 8.89 -11.44 -24.39
N ILE A 2 9.07 -12.36 -23.41
CA ILE A 2 7.95 -13.08 -22.74
C ILE A 2 7.90 -12.85 -21.20
N ARG A 3 8.93 -12.23 -20.59
CA ARG A 3 8.98 -12.02 -19.12
C ARG A 3 8.14 -10.84 -18.58
N ILE A 4 7.80 -9.85 -19.41
CA ILE A 4 7.24 -8.56 -18.93
C ILE A 4 5.74 -8.66 -18.57
N THR A 5 5.01 -9.61 -19.16
CA THR A 5 3.58 -9.85 -18.87
C THR A 5 3.33 -10.55 -17.53
N ASP A 6 4.32 -11.29 -17.02
CA ASP A 6 4.20 -12.06 -15.78
C ASP A 6 4.20 -11.15 -14.54
N ASP A 7 5.09 -10.16 -14.49
CA ASP A 7 5.25 -9.29 -13.31
C ASP A 7 4.07 -8.32 -13.11
N ARG A 8 3.47 -7.83 -14.20
CA ARG A 8 2.25 -7.00 -14.14
C ARG A 8 1.06 -7.74 -13.55
N THR A 9 0.88 -8.98 -13.99
CA THR A 9 -0.21 -9.85 -13.54
C THR A 9 -0.05 -10.18 -12.06
N LYS A 10 1.18 -10.47 -11.63
CA LYS A 10 1.50 -10.71 -10.20
C LYS A 10 1.20 -9.49 -9.33
N ALA A 11 1.63 -8.30 -9.74
CA ALA A 11 1.35 -7.07 -8.99
C ALA A 11 -0.15 -6.80 -8.87
N PHE A 12 -0.88 -6.99 -9.96
CA PHE A 12 -2.33 -6.84 -9.96
C PHE A 12 -3.02 -7.83 -9.01
N ILE A 13 -2.67 -9.12 -9.09
CA ILE A 13 -3.20 -10.15 -8.20
C ILE A 13 -2.91 -9.81 -6.74
N PHE A 14 -1.68 -9.37 -6.44
CA PHE A 14 -1.30 -9.02 -5.07
C PHE A 14 -2.18 -7.89 -4.51
N ARG A 15 -2.37 -6.81 -5.29
CA ARG A 15 -3.26 -5.70 -4.89
C ARG A 15 -4.71 -6.12 -4.78
N PHE A 16 -5.15 -7.05 -5.63
CA PHE A 16 -6.50 -7.58 -5.59
C PHE A 16 -6.75 -8.39 -4.32
N VAL A 17 -5.80 -9.24 -3.91
CA VAL A 17 -5.88 -9.98 -2.64
C VAL A 17 -5.91 -9.01 -1.46
N GLN A 18 -5.05 -8.01 -1.43
CA GLN A 18 -5.05 -6.96 -0.39
C GLN A 18 -6.39 -6.21 -0.30
N MET A 19 -7.03 -5.95 -1.45
CA MET A 19 -8.38 -5.36 -1.49
C MET A 19 -9.42 -6.32 -0.89
N LEU A 20 -9.38 -7.61 -1.23
CA LEU A 20 -10.29 -8.61 -0.65
C LEU A 20 -10.11 -8.74 0.86
N LEU A 21 -8.87 -8.75 1.35
CA LEU A 21 -8.60 -8.75 2.80
C LEU A 21 -9.19 -7.50 3.48
N SER A 22 -9.10 -6.34 2.85
CA SER A 22 -9.68 -5.10 3.38
C SER A 22 -11.21 -5.15 3.43
N ILE A 23 -11.85 -5.74 2.42
CA ILE A 23 -13.32 -5.95 2.39
C ILE A 23 -13.75 -6.93 3.49
N LEU A 24 -12.99 -8.01 3.68
CA LEU A 24 -13.25 -8.99 4.75
C LEU A 24 -13.06 -8.36 6.13
N GLN A 25 -11.99 -7.59 6.33
CA GLN A 25 -11.74 -6.83 7.57
C GLN A 25 -12.89 -5.88 7.89
N PHE A 26 -13.36 -5.14 6.89
CA PHE A 26 -14.51 -4.24 7.04
C PHE A 26 -15.78 -4.99 7.43
N SER A 27 -16.09 -6.08 6.70
CA SER A 27 -17.32 -6.86 6.89
C SER A 27 -17.34 -7.53 8.27
N LEU A 28 -16.23 -8.16 8.67
CA LEU A 28 -16.11 -8.77 9.99
C LEU A 28 -16.04 -7.73 11.11
N GLY A 29 -15.49 -6.55 10.84
CA GLY A 29 -15.53 -5.41 11.76
C GLY A 29 -16.95 -5.00 12.11
N ILE A 30 -17.83 -4.92 11.11
CA ILE A 30 -19.27 -4.63 11.30
C ILE A 30 -19.93 -5.73 12.15
N VAL A 31 -19.75 -6.99 11.76
CA VAL A 31 -20.35 -8.13 12.47
C VAL A 31 -19.89 -8.13 13.93
N THR A 32 -18.59 -8.02 14.18
CA THR A 32 -18.03 -8.03 15.53
C THR A 32 -18.56 -6.84 16.34
N THR A 33 -18.66 -5.66 15.76
CA THR A 33 -19.24 -4.48 16.45
C THR A 33 -20.70 -4.70 16.84
N ILE A 34 -21.51 -5.31 15.96
CA ILE A 34 -22.94 -5.59 16.23
C ILE A 34 -23.11 -6.64 17.33
N TYR A 35 -22.30 -7.71 17.32
CA TYR A 35 -22.48 -8.86 18.21
C TYR A 35 -21.72 -8.76 19.53
N ALA A 36 -20.52 -8.15 19.53
CA ALA A 36 -19.73 -7.92 20.75
C ALA A 36 -20.09 -6.59 21.44
N GLY A 37 -20.63 -5.61 20.70
CA GLY A 37 -21.02 -4.31 21.26
C GLY A 37 -19.86 -3.43 21.70
N ASN A 38 -18.63 -3.77 21.33
CA ASN A 38 -17.44 -3.07 21.79
C ASN A 38 -17.02 -1.94 20.83
N ALA A 39 -16.83 -0.73 21.35
CA ALA A 39 -16.50 0.44 20.53
C ALA A 39 -15.14 0.32 19.85
N ASP A 40 -14.19 -0.40 20.47
CA ASP A 40 -12.84 -0.61 19.97
C ASP A 40 -12.83 -1.42 18.66
N CYS A 41 -13.87 -2.24 18.42
CA CYS A 41 -14.05 -2.96 17.17
C CYS A 41 -14.33 -2.05 15.96
N ALA A 42 -14.83 -0.83 16.19
CA ALA A 42 -15.06 0.14 15.13
C ALA A 42 -13.76 0.56 14.42
N PHE A 43 -12.61 0.42 15.10
CA PHE A 43 -11.31 0.71 14.51
C PHE A 43 -10.98 -0.18 13.29
N ASN A 44 -11.45 -1.45 13.30
CA ASN A 44 -11.27 -2.36 12.17
C ASN A 44 -12.10 -1.96 10.96
N ILE A 45 -13.26 -1.34 11.18
CA ILE A 45 -14.10 -0.79 10.11
C ILE A 45 -13.35 0.35 9.42
N ILE A 46 -12.78 1.26 10.21
CA ILE A 46 -11.98 2.39 9.70
C ILE A 46 -10.76 1.89 8.92
N THR A 47 -10.04 0.92 9.49
CA THR A 47 -8.89 0.27 8.83
C THR A 47 -9.29 -0.35 7.50
N GLY A 48 -10.40 -1.07 7.45
CA GLY A 48 -10.94 -1.66 6.23
C GLY A 48 -11.30 -0.61 5.18
N ILE A 49 -11.92 0.51 5.58
CA ILE A 49 -12.25 1.62 4.65
C ILE A 49 -10.98 2.23 4.05
N PHE A 50 -9.96 2.51 4.87
CA PHE A 50 -8.70 3.05 4.36
C PHE A 50 -8.01 2.06 3.43
N GLY A 51 -7.94 0.79 3.79
CA GLY A 51 -7.42 -0.27 2.93
C GLY A 51 -8.16 -0.35 1.59
N MET A 52 -9.50 -0.41 1.61
CA MET A 52 -10.31 -0.44 0.40
C MET A 52 -10.06 0.79 -0.49
N SER A 53 -10.12 2.00 0.07
CA SER A 53 -9.92 3.24 -0.69
C SER A 53 -8.54 3.31 -1.34
N TYR A 54 -7.50 2.90 -0.62
CA TYR A 54 -6.13 2.89 -1.10
C TYR A 54 -5.92 1.84 -2.20
N TYR A 55 -6.27 0.57 -1.92
CA TYR A 55 -6.05 -0.51 -2.88
C TYR A 55 -6.92 -0.36 -4.14
N THR A 56 -8.12 0.19 -4.02
CA THR A 56 -8.96 0.53 -5.17
C THR A 56 -8.24 1.52 -6.09
N ALA A 57 -7.68 2.60 -5.54
CA ALA A 57 -6.94 3.58 -6.33
C ALA A 57 -5.74 2.95 -7.06
N LEU A 58 -5.07 1.95 -6.46
CA LEU A 58 -3.94 1.25 -7.06
C LEU A 58 -4.32 0.23 -8.16
N LEU A 59 -5.55 -0.26 -8.16
CA LEU A 59 -6.05 -1.16 -9.21
C LEU A 59 -6.41 -0.40 -10.50
N PHE A 60 -6.69 0.91 -10.40
CA PHE A 60 -7.07 1.73 -11.54
C PHE A 60 -5.85 2.41 -12.20
N PRO A 61 -5.61 2.19 -13.52
CA PRO A 61 -4.43 2.73 -14.20
C PRO A 61 -4.39 4.26 -14.23
N TYR A 62 -5.56 4.91 -14.17
CA TYR A 62 -5.68 6.36 -14.17
C TYR A 62 -5.04 7.01 -12.94
N PHE A 63 -5.26 6.43 -11.76
CA PHE A 63 -4.74 6.98 -10.50
C PHE A 63 -3.25 6.68 -10.34
N VAL A 64 -2.83 5.46 -10.63
CA VAL A 64 -1.42 5.04 -10.50
C VAL A 64 -0.48 5.92 -11.30
N ARG A 65 -0.85 6.33 -12.52
CA ARG A 65 -0.03 7.23 -13.35
C ARG A 65 0.15 8.63 -12.76
N ARG A 66 -0.75 9.08 -11.90
CA ARG A 66 -0.68 10.43 -11.28
C ARG A 66 0.02 10.45 -9.93
N MET A 67 0.20 9.29 -9.32
CA MET A 67 0.85 9.18 -8.02
C MET A 67 2.36 9.25 -8.16
N SER A 68 3.01 9.99 -7.25
CA SER A 68 4.46 10.00 -7.10
C SER A 68 4.91 8.84 -6.22
N PRO A 69 6.15 8.35 -6.37
CA PRO A 69 6.76 7.34 -5.50
C PRO A 69 6.70 7.69 -4.03
N ALA A 70 6.93 8.97 -3.69
CA ALA A 70 6.80 9.45 -2.32
C ALA A 70 5.39 9.25 -1.74
N TYR A 71 4.35 9.52 -2.55
CA TYR A 71 2.96 9.31 -2.12
C TYR A 71 2.66 7.83 -1.87
N ILE A 72 3.11 6.95 -2.77
CA ILE A 72 2.89 5.51 -2.64
C ILE A 72 3.62 4.96 -1.42
N LEU A 73 4.88 5.35 -1.21
CA LEU A 73 5.63 4.96 -0.01
C LEU A 73 4.96 5.47 1.27
N GLY A 74 4.57 6.74 1.31
CA GLY A 74 3.91 7.32 2.49
C GLY A 74 2.58 6.64 2.82
N SER A 75 1.80 6.28 1.80
CA SER A 75 0.54 5.56 1.97
C SER A 75 0.71 4.11 2.38
N GLU A 76 1.73 3.39 1.89
CA GLU A 76 2.09 2.05 2.37
C GLU A 76 2.49 2.07 3.85
N ILE A 77 3.33 3.04 4.27
CA ILE A 77 3.74 3.19 5.67
C ILE A 77 2.51 3.51 6.54
N TRP A 78 1.69 4.45 6.09
CA TRP A 78 0.46 4.82 6.79
C TRP A 78 -0.47 3.62 6.97
N LEU A 79 -0.74 2.87 5.91
CA LEU A 79 -1.62 1.70 5.97
C LEU A 79 -1.03 0.57 6.81
N THR A 80 0.27 0.37 6.77
CA THR A 80 0.97 -0.59 7.65
C THR A 80 0.74 -0.25 9.12
N ALA A 81 0.80 1.04 9.49
CA ALA A 81 0.50 1.46 10.86
C ALA A 81 -0.94 1.13 11.27
N TRP A 82 -1.92 1.28 10.37
CA TRP A 82 -3.30 0.86 10.63
C TRP A 82 -3.45 -0.63 10.85
N TRP A 83 -2.77 -1.46 10.06
CA TRP A 83 -2.75 -2.91 10.28
C TRP A 83 -2.13 -3.29 11.63
N ILE A 84 -1.04 -2.63 12.04
CA ILE A 84 -0.42 -2.84 13.36
C ILE A 84 -1.39 -2.46 14.49
N MET A 85 -2.04 -1.30 14.39
CA MET A 85 -3.01 -0.86 15.40
C MET A 85 -4.23 -1.80 15.47
N SER A 86 -4.76 -2.21 14.32
CA SER A 86 -5.85 -3.18 14.23
C SER A 86 -5.49 -4.50 14.91
N LEU A 87 -4.28 -5.03 14.64
CA LEU A 87 -3.78 -6.23 15.29
C LEU A 87 -3.63 -6.04 16.81
N GLY A 88 -3.07 -4.91 17.24
CA GLY A 88 -2.87 -4.61 18.66
C GLY A 88 -4.17 -4.60 19.46
N ILE A 89 -5.20 -3.94 18.92
CA ILE A 89 -6.54 -3.89 19.56
C ILE A 89 -7.16 -5.29 19.60
N MET A 90 -7.16 -6.02 18.49
CA MET A 90 -7.75 -7.37 18.45
C MET A 90 -7.00 -8.38 19.33
N ALA A 91 -5.68 -8.27 19.44
CA ALA A 91 -4.88 -9.10 20.32
C ALA A 91 -5.15 -8.80 21.81
N ALA A 92 -5.37 -7.53 22.16
CA ALA A 92 -5.72 -7.13 23.52
C ALA A 92 -7.12 -7.63 23.92
N ASP A 93 -8.11 -7.48 23.03
CA ASP A 93 -9.51 -7.81 23.33
C ASP A 93 -9.79 -9.32 23.26
N TYR A 94 -9.26 -10.01 22.22
CA TYR A 94 -9.65 -11.39 21.91
C TYR A 94 -8.52 -12.41 22.05
N GLY A 95 -7.28 -11.97 22.30
CA GLY A 95 -6.12 -12.85 22.46
C GLY A 95 -6.25 -13.84 23.64
N PRO A 96 -6.56 -13.39 24.86
CA PRO A 96 -6.62 -14.27 26.03
C PRO A 96 -7.96 -15.03 26.17
N GLU A 97 -9.02 -14.57 25.49
CA GLU A 97 -10.35 -15.14 25.69
C GLU A 97 -10.53 -16.51 25.01
N SER A 98 -11.04 -17.49 25.77
CA SER A 98 -11.44 -18.78 25.23
C SER A 98 -12.92 -18.77 24.85
N CYS A 99 -13.23 -18.74 23.55
CA CYS A 99 -14.61 -18.71 23.04
C CYS A 99 -15.43 -19.97 23.37
N ALA A 100 -14.79 -21.05 23.84
CA ALA A 100 -15.39 -22.37 24.07
C ALA A 100 -16.56 -22.39 25.09
N LEU A 101 -16.63 -21.43 26.00
CA LEU A 101 -17.66 -21.35 27.05
C LEU A 101 -18.82 -20.39 26.70
N LEU A 102 -18.69 -19.62 25.61
CA LEU A 102 -19.69 -18.64 25.20
C LEU A 102 -20.82 -19.31 24.40
N ARG A 103 -22.03 -18.76 24.48
CA ARG A 103 -23.20 -19.22 23.70
C ARG A 103 -23.92 -18.05 23.02
N GLY A 104 -24.55 -18.35 21.89
CA GLY A 104 -25.37 -17.38 21.15
C GLY A 104 -24.53 -16.22 20.62
N LYS A 105 -25.03 -14.99 20.80
CA LYS A 105 -24.43 -13.77 20.24
C LYS A 105 -22.97 -13.53 20.70
N TYR A 106 -22.66 -13.87 21.95
CA TYR A 106 -21.31 -13.70 22.51
C TYR A 106 -20.30 -14.67 21.89
N LEU A 107 -20.72 -15.89 21.53
CA LEU A 107 -19.86 -16.85 20.81
C LEU A 107 -19.50 -16.30 19.42
N THR A 108 -20.50 -15.80 18.69
CA THR A 108 -20.28 -15.22 17.37
C THR A 108 -19.33 -14.03 17.43
N GLY A 109 -19.51 -13.11 18.38
CA GLY A 109 -18.61 -11.96 18.56
C GLY A 109 -17.16 -12.36 18.88
N CYS A 110 -16.96 -13.37 19.73
CA CYS A 110 -15.61 -13.87 20.08
C CYS A 110 -14.93 -14.56 18.89
N GLU A 111 -15.64 -15.44 18.18
CA GLU A 111 -15.11 -16.13 16.99
C GLU A 111 -14.78 -15.13 15.85
N THR A 112 -15.63 -14.13 15.62
CA THR A 112 -15.35 -13.12 14.60
C THR A 112 -14.22 -12.18 15.00
N GLY A 113 -14.08 -11.85 16.29
CA GLY A 113 -12.94 -11.11 16.82
C GLY A 113 -11.61 -11.85 16.63
N LYS A 114 -11.58 -13.17 16.87
CA LYS A 114 -10.40 -14.00 16.56
C LYS A 114 -10.11 -14.11 15.07
N ALA A 115 -11.16 -14.21 14.25
CA ALA A 115 -11.00 -14.18 12.80
C ALA A 115 -10.41 -12.83 12.33
N LEU A 116 -10.87 -11.71 12.89
CA LEU A 116 -10.29 -10.38 12.65
C LEU A 116 -8.82 -10.29 13.06
N MET A 117 -8.43 -10.90 14.18
CA MET A 117 -7.02 -10.99 14.56
C MET A 117 -6.20 -11.73 13.50
N GLY A 118 -6.69 -12.87 13.01
CA GLY A 118 -6.05 -13.62 11.93
C GLY A 118 -5.92 -12.82 10.63
N LEU A 119 -6.97 -12.10 10.25
CA LEU A 119 -6.96 -11.20 9.08
C LEU A 119 -6.02 -10.00 9.27
N ALA A 120 -5.95 -9.44 10.49
CA ALA A 120 -5.03 -8.36 10.78
C ALA A 120 -3.57 -8.81 10.64
N ILE A 121 -3.26 -10.05 11.06
CA ILE A 121 -1.93 -10.65 10.84
C ILE A 121 -1.65 -10.82 9.35
N SER A 122 -2.57 -11.40 8.57
CA SER A 122 -2.35 -11.61 7.13
C SER A 122 -2.21 -10.28 6.37
N GLY A 123 -3.07 -9.31 6.67
CA GLY A 123 -3.00 -7.97 6.11
C GLY A 123 -1.70 -7.24 6.46
N LEU A 124 -1.22 -7.37 7.70
CA LEU A 124 0.08 -6.81 8.12
C LEU A 124 1.25 -7.45 7.35
N VAL A 125 1.26 -8.78 7.23
CA VAL A 125 2.32 -9.49 6.49
C VAL A 125 2.33 -9.06 5.03
N GLU A 126 1.17 -8.96 4.38
CA GLU A 126 1.08 -8.48 3.01
C GLU A 126 1.49 -7.00 2.86
N SER A 127 1.11 -6.13 3.80
CA SER A 127 1.50 -4.71 3.81
C SER A 127 3.01 -4.54 3.96
N LEU A 128 3.65 -5.33 4.83
CA LEU A 128 5.11 -5.34 4.97
C LEU A 128 5.80 -5.87 3.71
N ALA A 129 5.24 -6.90 3.07
CA ALA A 129 5.75 -7.42 1.81
C ALA A 129 5.69 -6.36 0.69
N THR A 130 4.59 -5.62 0.55
CA THR A 130 4.49 -4.53 -0.45
C THR A 130 5.41 -3.38 -0.13
N LEU A 131 5.50 -2.97 1.13
CA LEU A 131 6.43 -1.93 1.56
C LEU A 131 7.88 -2.30 1.21
N LEU A 132 8.29 -3.54 1.49
CA LEU A 132 9.62 -4.05 1.15
C LEU A 132 9.86 -4.05 -0.37
N LEU A 133 8.88 -4.49 -1.15
CA LEU A 133 8.98 -4.49 -2.60
C LEU A 133 9.11 -3.07 -3.16
N VAL A 134 8.34 -2.10 -2.65
CA VAL A 134 8.45 -0.69 -3.05
C VAL A 134 9.84 -0.14 -2.70
N LEU A 135 10.37 -0.43 -1.51
CA LEU A 135 11.70 0.00 -1.11
C LEU A 135 12.79 -0.54 -2.05
N ILE A 136 12.77 -1.84 -2.34
CA ILE A 136 13.81 -2.49 -3.15
C ILE A 136 13.66 -2.15 -4.64
N LYS A 137 12.44 -2.15 -5.17
CA LYS A 137 12.20 -2.03 -6.62
C LYS A 137 12.05 -0.59 -7.10
N VAL A 138 11.79 0.36 -6.20
CA VAL A 138 11.49 1.75 -6.58
C VAL A 138 12.44 2.70 -5.89
N ILE A 139 12.50 2.69 -4.57
CA ILE A 139 13.28 3.67 -3.82
C ILE A 139 14.77 3.47 -4.05
N HIS A 140 15.27 2.24 -3.92
CA HIS A 140 16.68 1.93 -4.17
C HIS A 140 17.18 2.39 -5.56
N PRO A 141 16.54 2.04 -6.69
CA PRO A 141 17.00 2.52 -8.00
C PRO A 141 16.83 4.02 -8.19
N MET A 142 15.79 4.66 -7.64
CA MET A 142 15.62 6.11 -7.74
C MET A 142 16.72 6.88 -7.00
N VAL A 143 17.07 6.45 -5.79
CA VAL A 143 18.16 7.05 -5.02
C VAL A 143 19.51 6.81 -5.70
N SER A 144 19.75 5.59 -6.19
CA SER A 144 20.99 5.22 -6.87
C SER A 144 21.21 6.03 -8.16
N ASN A 145 20.13 6.34 -8.89
CA ASN A 145 20.17 7.08 -10.14
C ASN A 145 19.89 8.58 -9.98
N LYS A 146 19.81 9.09 -8.74
CA LYS A 146 19.50 10.50 -8.40
C LYS A 146 18.22 11.05 -9.05
N VAL A 147 17.24 10.18 -9.33
CA VAL A 147 15.95 10.58 -9.90
C VAL A 147 15.02 11.07 -8.79
N SER A 148 14.31 12.17 -9.03
CA SER A 148 13.38 12.73 -8.05
C SER A 148 12.25 11.75 -7.68
N LEU A 149 12.06 11.53 -6.37
CA LEU A 149 10.96 10.72 -5.80
C LEU A 149 9.57 11.36 -6.01
N LEU A 150 9.53 12.59 -6.52
CA LEU A 150 8.30 13.31 -6.84
C LEU A 150 7.87 13.12 -8.31
N ASN A 151 8.70 12.47 -9.14
CA ASN A 151 8.37 12.21 -10.54
C ASN A 151 7.14 11.30 -10.66
N LYS A 152 6.16 11.74 -11.46
CA LYS A 152 4.89 11.04 -11.67
C LYS A 152 5.01 10.09 -12.88
N GLY A 153 4.12 9.11 -12.97
CA GLY A 153 4.06 8.20 -14.12
C GLY A 153 5.16 7.14 -14.15
N VAL A 154 5.93 7.01 -13.06
CA VAL A 154 7.05 6.06 -12.97
C VAL A 154 6.58 4.64 -12.60
N PHE A 155 5.29 4.44 -12.35
CA PHE A 155 4.75 3.14 -11.94
C PHE A 155 3.88 2.47 -13.00
N GLN A 156 4.02 1.15 -13.08
CA GLN A 156 3.05 0.29 -13.76
C GLN A 156 1.85 -0.01 -12.85
N LEU A 157 0.82 -0.62 -13.42
CA LEU A 157 -0.39 -1.05 -12.71
C LEU A 157 -0.04 -1.86 -11.45
N GLY A 158 -0.71 -1.56 -10.33
CA GLY A 158 -0.40 -2.14 -9.02
C GLY A 158 0.74 -1.46 -8.26
N ALA A 159 1.45 -0.52 -8.89
CA ALA A 159 2.46 0.36 -8.31
C ALA A 159 3.60 -0.31 -7.51
N ILE A 160 3.88 -1.57 -7.82
CA ILE A 160 4.99 -2.33 -7.23
C ILE A 160 6.22 -2.26 -8.14
N PHE A 161 6.00 -2.22 -9.45
CA PHE A 161 7.07 -2.21 -10.44
C PHE A 161 7.12 -0.89 -11.20
N PRO A 162 8.31 -0.32 -11.42
CA PRO A 162 8.44 0.87 -12.23
C PRO A 162 8.09 0.57 -13.70
N THR A 163 7.62 1.58 -14.43
CA THR A 163 7.61 1.56 -15.89
C THR A 163 9.05 1.32 -16.34
N ALA A 164 9.28 0.52 -17.39
CA ALA A 164 10.62 0.17 -17.85
C ALA A 164 11.50 1.39 -18.25
N ASP A 165 10.93 2.60 -18.15
CA ASP A 165 11.46 3.87 -18.58
C ASP A 165 12.22 4.68 -17.51
N ILE A 166 12.71 4.07 -16.42
CA ILE A 166 13.55 4.81 -15.46
C ILE A 166 14.81 5.36 -16.18
N ASN A 167 15.34 4.62 -17.16
CA ASN A 167 16.50 5.04 -17.95
C ASN A 167 16.20 6.28 -18.82
N TRP A 168 14.98 6.42 -19.35
CA TRP A 168 14.58 7.58 -20.16
C TRP A 168 14.36 8.84 -19.33
N VAL A 169 13.94 8.70 -18.06
CA VAL A 169 13.80 9.84 -17.14
C VAL A 169 15.16 10.43 -16.81
N THR A 170 16.18 9.59 -16.57
CA THR A 170 17.58 10.06 -16.42
C THR A 170 18.08 10.77 -17.68
N ASP A 171 17.78 10.26 -18.88
CA ASP A 171 18.24 10.89 -20.13
C ASP A 171 17.53 12.23 -20.39
N ALA A 172 16.23 12.33 -20.10
CA ALA A 172 15.47 13.57 -20.24
C ALA A 172 15.86 14.63 -19.20
N GLU A 173 16.12 14.24 -17.95
CA GLU A 173 16.53 15.14 -16.87
C GLU A 173 17.98 15.61 -17.08
N ASN A 174 18.88 14.73 -17.56
CA ASN A 174 20.23 15.09 -17.97
C ASN A 174 20.25 16.00 -19.22
N ALA A 175 19.38 15.75 -20.21
CA ALA A 175 19.26 16.61 -21.38
C ALA A 175 18.70 18.00 -21.03
N HIS A 176 17.77 18.08 -20.07
CA HIS A 176 17.21 19.36 -19.65
C HIS A 176 18.21 20.18 -18.81
N GLY A 177 18.99 19.52 -17.94
CA GLY A 177 20.09 20.15 -17.18
C GLY A 177 21.25 20.61 -18.07
N ALA A 178 21.59 19.87 -19.13
CA ALA A 178 22.58 20.29 -20.12
C ALA A 178 22.13 21.54 -20.90
N ALA A 179 20.85 21.59 -21.32
CA ALA A 179 20.30 22.74 -22.06
C ALA A 179 20.27 24.05 -21.23
N THR A 180 20.18 23.94 -19.89
CA THR A 180 20.23 25.11 -19.00
C THR A 180 21.64 25.63 -18.76
N VAL A 181 22.66 24.75 -18.73
CA VAL A 181 24.07 25.15 -18.57
C VAL A 181 24.58 25.88 -19.82
N ASP A 182 24.24 25.39 -21.00
CA ASP A 182 24.61 26.05 -22.27
C ASP A 182 23.97 27.43 -22.46
N SER A 183 22.80 27.69 -21.84
CA SER A 183 22.13 29.00 -21.91
C SER A 183 22.69 30.04 -20.93
N GLU A 184 23.37 29.63 -19.86
CA GLU A 184 24.03 30.55 -18.93
C GLU A 184 25.45 30.91 -19.39
N GLU A 185 26.19 29.97 -19.99
CA GLU A 185 27.54 30.24 -20.50
C GLU A 185 27.53 31.24 -21.67
N ASN A 186 26.48 31.23 -22.49
CA ASN A 186 26.33 32.14 -23.64
C ASN A 186 25.90 33.57 -23.27
N LYS A 187 25.60 33.85 -21.99
CA LYS A 187 25.33 35.22 -21.49
C LYS A 187 26.56 35.92 -20.91
N SER A 188 27.65 35.19 -20.67
CA SER A 188 28.89 35.76 -20.08
C SER A 188 29.92 36.22 -21.13
N PHE A 189 29.72 35.93 -22.41
CA PHE A 189 30.67 36.29 -23.49
C PHE A 189 30.25 37.52 -24.33
N GLY A 190 29.15 38.18 -23.94
CA GLY A 190 28.62 39.37 -24.60
C GLY A 190 28.58 40.58 -23.67
N SER A 191 29.74 41.06 -23.22
CA SER A 191 29.90 42.43 -22.70
C SER A 191 31.28 42.98 -23.04
#